data_AF-A0A536HFN3-F1
#
_entry.id   AF-A0A536HFN3-F1
#
_cell.length_a   1.000
_cell.length_b   1.000
_cell.length_c   1.000
_cell.angle_alpha   90.00
_cell.angle_beta   90.00
_cell.angle_gamma   90.00
#
_symmetry.space_group_name_H-M   'P 1'
#
loop_
_entity.id
_entity.type
_entity.pdbx_description
1 polymer ?
#
loop_
_entity_poly.entity_id
_entity_poly.type
_entity_poly.pdbx_seq_one_letter_code
_entity_poly.pdbx_strand_id
1 'polypeptide(L)'
;MPGEPRVPTEPTLEELSALIDNELDAGAQARVAEHVAGCQECQARLDRLRQTAHAIRGLPMETPPRSFTIPAQRRQAWRWAPVGWLGGAAAALLVIAFGVQLLRSPAGVPSSGTSMNYGASSSSN
;
A
#
# COMPACT_ATOMS: atom_id res chain seq x y z
N MET A 1 15.58 -9.00 12.05
CA MET A 1 16.74 -9.29 11.20
C MET A 1 16.23 -9.50 9.78
N PRO A 2 16.29 -8.51 8.87
CA PRO A 2 16.07 -8.78 7.45
C PRO A 2 17.28 -9.60 6.97
N GLY A 3 17.03 -10.84 6.53
CA GLY A 3 18.09 -11.68 5.97
C GLY A 3 18.59 -11.04 4.69
N GLU A 4 19.89 -10.74 4.61
CA GLU A 4 20.55 -10.44 3.35
C GLU A 4 20.33 -11.64 2.39
N PRO A 5 19.91 -11.39 1.14
CA PRO A 5 19.83 -12.45 0.15
C PRO A 5 21.25 -12.91 -0.14
N ARG A 6 21.63 -14.07 0.42
CA ARG A 6 22.86 -14.76 0.06
C ARG A 6 22.71 -15.12 -1.41
N VAL A 7 23.43 -14.43 -2.30
CA VAL A 7 23.45 -14.77 -3.73
C VAL A 7 24.10 -16.15 -3.82
N PRO A 8 23.34 -17.22 -4.08
CA PRO A 8 23.94 -18.54 -4.18
C PRO A 8 24.75 -18.59 -5.47
N THR A 9 25.91 -19.26 -5.45
CA THR A 9 26.74 -19.47 -6.64
C THR A 9 26.06 -20.38 -7.67
N GLU A 10 25.12 -21.21 -7.22
CA GLU A 10 24.29 -22.06 -8.06
C GLU A 10 22.83 -21.58 -8.08
N PRO A 11 22.18 -21.45 -9.24
CA PRO A 11 20.78 -21.10 -9.34
C PRO A 11 19.89 -22.10 -8.60
N THR A 12 18.91 -21.60 -7.85
CA THR A 12 17.92 -22.48 -7.23
C THR A 12 16.95 -23.05 -8.26
N LEU A 13 16.18 -24.07 -7.88
CA LEU A 13 15.17 -24.64 -8.77
C LEU A 13 14.08 -23.60 -9.13
N GLU A 14 13.72 -22.75 -8.17
CA GLU A 14 12.77 -21.66 -8.33
C GLU A 14 13.28 -20.61 -9.33
N GLU A 15 14.56 -20.24 -9.26
CA GLU A 15 15.17 -19.33 -10.24
C GLU A 15 15.18 -19.93 -11.66
N LEU A 16 15.45 -21.24 -11.80
CA LEU A 16 15.38 -21.92 -13.10
C LEU A 16 13.94 -22.00 -13.64
N SER A 17 12.94 -22.21 -12.76
CA SER A 17 11.53 -22.17 -13.16
C SER A 17 11.12 -20.75 -13.59
N ALA A 18 11.44 -19.74 -12.78
CA ALA A 18 11.16 -18.35 -13.07
C ALA A 18 11.86 -17.88 -14.36
N LEU A 19 13.03 -18.44 -14.70
CA LEU A 19 13.69 -18.21 -15.99
C LEU A 19 12.86 -18.73 -17.18
N ILE A 20 12.23 -19.91 -17.05
CA ILE A 20 11.36 -20.48 -18.09
C ILE A 20 10.08 -19.66 -18.25
N ASP A 21 9.53 -19.18 -17.14
CA ASP A 21 8.27 -18.42 -17.10
C ASP A 21 8.47 -16.91 -17.36
N ASN A 22 9.72 -16.47 -17.54
CA ASN A 22 10.12 -15.07 -17.75
C ASN A 22 9.68 -14.13 -16.60
N GLU A 23 9.82 -14.61 -15.37
CA GLU A 23 9.43 -13.92 -14.13
C GLU A 23 10.63 -13.34 -13.35
N LEU A 24 11.84 -13.49 -13.87
CA LEU A 24 13.04 -12.89 -13.29
C LEU A 24 13.19 -11.43 -13.71
N ASP A 25 13.73 -10.59 -12.81
CA ASP A 25 14.22 -9.27 -13.19
C ASP A 25 15.44 -9.39 -14.12
N ALA A 26 15.76 -8.32 -14.85
CA ALA A 26 16.83 -8.33 -15.85
C ALA A 26 18.21 -8.73 -15.28
N GLY A 27 18.51 -8.35 -14.02
CA GLY A 27 19.78 -8.68 -13.38
C GLY A 27 19.84 -10.16 -12.98
N ALA A 28 18.76 -10.67 -12.39
CA ALA A 28 18.64 -12.09 -12.07
C ALA A 28 18.65 -12.96 -13.33
N GLN A 29 17.93 -12.56 -14.38
CA GLN A 29 17.90 -13.27 -15.65
C GLN A 29 19.30 -13.40 -16.27
N ALA A 30 20.06 -12.31 -16.32
CA ALA A 30 21.42 -12.32 -16.85
C ALA A 30 22.34 -13.26 -16.05
N ARG A 31 22.33 -13.14 -14.71
CA ARG A 31 23.13 -13.98 -13.80
C ARG A 31 22.83 -15.48 -13.98
N VAL A 32 21.54 -15.84 -13.97
CA VAL A 32 21.12 -17.25 -14.08
C VAL A 32 21.42 -17.78 -15.47
N ALA A 33 21.16 -17.01 -16.53
CA ALA A 33 21.46 -17.41 -17.91
C ALA A 33 22.96 -17.63 -18.15
N GLU A 34 23.81 -16.75 -17.61
CA GLU A 34 25.27 -16.89 -17.67
C GLU A 34 25.73 -18.18 -16.97
N HIS A 35 25.23 -18.45 -15.76
CA HIS A 35 25.56 -19.67 -15.04
C HIS A 35 25.10 -20.93 -15.82
N VAL A 36 23.87 -20.94 -16.33
CA VAL A 36 23.35 -22.07 -17.12
C VAL A 36 24.19 -22.27 -18.38
N ALA A 37 24.68 -21.21 -19.04
CA ALA A 37 25.55 -21.36 -20.20
C ALA A 37 26.87 -22.08 -19.87
N GLY A 38 27.39 -21.91 -18.65
CA GLY A 38 28.65 -22.52 -18.20
C GLY A 38 28.53 -23.84 -17.43
N CYS A 39 27.34 -24.25 -16.99
CA CYS A 39 27.15 -25.39 -16.09
C CYS A 39 26.25 -26.48 -16.69
N GLN A 40 26.85 -27.62 -17.04
CA GLN A 40 26.13 -28.76 -17.65
C GLN A 40 25.05 -29.35 -16.73
N GLU A 41 25.28 -29.36 -15.42
CA GLU A 41 24.28 -29.83 -14.47
C GLU A 41 23.04 -28.93 -14.45
N CYS A 42 23.22 -27.62 -14.42
CA CYS A 42 22.13 -26.65 -14.47
C CYS A 42 21.40 -26.67 -15.83
N GLN A 43 22.11 -26.91 -16.94
CA GLN A 43 21.49 -27.16 -18.25
C GLN A 43 20.57 -28.39 -18.19
N ALA A 44 21.06 -29.50 -17.66
CA ALA A 44 20.29 -30.73 -17.55
C ALA A 44 19.07 -30.58 -16.62
N ARG A 45 19.17 -29.77 -15.56
CA ARG A 45 18.05 -29.43 -14.67
C ARG A 45 17.00 -28.58 -15.41
N LEU A 46 17.44 -27.54 -16.14
CA LEU A 46 16.57 -26.67 -16.92
C LEU A 46 15.84 -27.43 -18.03
N ASP A 47 16.53 -28.36 -18.70
CA ASP A 47 15.92 -29.18 -19.75
C ASP A 47 14.88 -30.15 -19.20
N ARG A 48 15.10 -30.74 -18.01
CA ARG A 48 14.09 -31.56 -17.31
C ARG A 48 12.83 -30.74 -16.98
N LEU A 49 12.98 -29.50 -16.54
CA LEU A 49 11.85 -28.60 -16.31
C LEU A 49 11.09 -28.30 -17.61
N ARG A 50 11.80 -27.98 -18.69
CA ARG A 50 11.19 -27.75 -20.01
C ARG A 50 10.43 -28.97 -20.52
N GLN A 51 10.99 -30.16 -20.40
CA GLN A 51 10.33 -31.41 -20.79
C GLN A 51 9.03 -31.61 -20.01
N THR A 52 9.05 -31.37 -18.70
CA THR A 52 7.86 -31.46 -17.84
C THR A 52 6.79 -30.45 -18.26
N ALA A 53 7.18 -29.19 -18.48
CA ALA A 53 6.27 -28.15 -18.95
C ALA A 53 5.66 -28.48 -20.32
N HIS A 54 6.47 -29.00 -21.25
CA HIS A 54 5.99 -29.44 -22.56
C HIS A 54 5.01 -30.61 -22.46
N ALA A 55 5.28 -31.60 -21.59
CA ALA A 55 4.38 -32.73 -21.38
C ALA A 55 3.01 -32.27 -20.85
N ILE A 56 3.00 -31.35 -19.88
CA ILE A 56 1.77 -30.79 -19.31
C ILE A 56 1.00 -29.98 -20.37
N ARG A 57 1.69 -29.15 -21.16
CA ARG A 57 1.06 -28.36 -22.24
C ARG A 57 0.45 -29.23 -23.35
N GLY A 58 0.91 -30.47 -23.49
CA GLY A 58 0.36 -31.44 -24.45
C GLY A 58 -0.91 -32.15 -23.97
N LEU A 59 -1.34 -31.94 -22.72
CA LEU A 59 -2.55 -32.55 -22.19
C LEU A 59 -3.81 -31.89 -22.78
N PRO A 60 -4.92 -32.65 -22.96
CA PRO A 60 -6.19 -32.08 -23.37
C PRO A 60 -6.69 -31.08 -22.31
N MET A 61 -7.24 -29.96 -22.77
CA MET A 61 -7.82 -28.95 -21.89
C MET A 61 -9.21 -29.40 -21.44
N GLU A 62 -9.33 -29.75 -20.15
CA GLU A 62 -10.58 -30.17 -19.53
C GLU A 62 -11.46 -28.97 -19.15
N THR A 63 -12.78 -29.12 -19.24
CA THR A 63 -13.69 -28.05 -18.84
C THR A 63 -13.79 -28.00 -17.31
N PRO A 64 -13.48 -26.87 -16.65
CA PRO A 64 -13.59 -26.79 -15.21
C PRO A 64 -15.05 -27.01 -14.78
N PRO A 65 -15.32 -27.81 -13.72
CA PRO A 65 -16.69 -28.18 -13.31
C PRO A 65 -17.51 -26.99 -12.78
N ARG A 66 -16.85 -25.86 -12.48
CA ARG A 66 -17.48 -24.63 -12.00
C ARG A 66 -16.86 -23.42 -12.66
N SER A 67 -17.70 -22.43 -12.98
CA SER A 67 -17.24 -21.12 -13.43
C SER A 67 -16.55 -20.40 -12.27
N PHE A 68 -15.24 -20.18 -12.38
CA PHE A 68 -14.50 -19.32 -11.45
C PHE A 68 -14.53 -17.89 -11.96
N THR A 69 -15.58 -17.14 -11.63
CA THR A 69 -15.67 -15.71 -11.97
C THR A 69 -14.98 -14.90 -10.88
N ILE A 70 -13.83 -14.29 -11.17
CA ILE A 70 -13.25 -13.24 -10.32
C ILE A 70 -14.11 -11.99 -10.54
N PRO A 71 -14.90 -11.55 -9.55
CA PRO A 71 -15.66 -10.32 -9.71
C PRO A 71 -14.66 -9.20 -9.93
N ALA A 72 -14.86 -8.39 -10.97
CA ALA A 72 -14.07 -7.18 -11.15
C ALA A 72 -14.16 -6.42 -9.82
N GLN A 73 -13.01 -6.22 -9.16
CA GLN A 73 -12.92 -5.43 -7.94
C GLN A 73 -13.41 -4.05 -8.33
N ARG A 74 -14.69 -3.77 -8.05
CA ARG A 74 -15.29 -2.45 -8.24
C ARG A 74 -14.40 -1.57 -7.40
N ARG A 75 -13.47 -0.85 -8.04
CA ARG A 75 -12.78 0.28 -7.44
C ARG A 75 -13.93 1.17 -7.02
N GLN A 76 -14.35 1.02 -5.77
CA GLN A 76 -15.26 1.91 -5.08
C GLN A 76 -14.41 3.17 -4.94
N ALA A 77 -14.23 3.86 -6.07
CA ALA A 77 -13.69 5.19 -6.14
C ALA A 77 -14.65 5.94 -5.25
N TRP A 78 -14.19 6.16 -4.02
CA TRP A 78 -14.99 6.72 -2.98
C TRP A 78 -15.50 8.03 -3.55
N ARG A 79 -16.81 8.07 -3.79
CA ARG A 79 -17.53 9.14 -4.50
C ARG A 79 -17.61 10.42 -3.66
N TRP A 80 -16.52 10.82 -3.01
CA TRP A 80 -16.37 12.15 -2.43
C TRP A 80 -15.54 13.06 -3.34
N ALA A 81 -16.06 13.35 -4.52
CA ALA A 81 -15.78 14.63 -5.14
C ALA A 81 -17.03 15.04 -5.91
N PRO A 82 -17.69 16.18 -5.61
CA PRO A 82 -17.09 17.42 -5.09
C PRO A 82 -17.93 18.14 -4.00
N VAL A 83 -17.48 18.13 -2.74
CA VAL A 83 -17.91 19.13 -1.73
C VAL A 83 -16.79 20.18 -1.51
N GLY A 84 -15.82 20.24 -2.42
CA GLY A 84 -14.67 21.15 -2.31
C GLY A 84 -15.03 22.64 -2.36
N TRP A 85 -16.17 23.01 -2.96
CA TRP A 85 -16.58 24.43 -3.05
C TRP A 85 -17.46 24.89 -1.88
N LEU A 86 -18.19 23.99 -1.22
CA LEU A 86 -19.01 24.35 -0.04
C LEU A 86 -18.16 24.50 1.23
N GLY A 87 -17.03 23.79 1.34
CA GLY A 87 -16.10 23.94 2.46
C GLY A 87 -15.29 25.26 2.42
N GLY A 88 -15.00 25.80 1.24
CA GLY A 88 -14.19 27.01 1.07
C GLY A 88 -14.86 28.29 1.58
N ALA A 89 -16.17 28.43 1.37
CA ALA A 89 -16.92 29.62 1.79
C ALA A 89 -16.99 29.75 3.33
N ALA A 90 -17.16 28.63 4.04
CA ALA A 90 -17.19 28.61 5.50
C ALA A 90 -15.82 28.98 6.10
N ALA A 91 -14.72 28.45 5.52
CA ALA A 91 -13.37 28.78 5.96
C ALA A 91 -13.03 30.27 5.73
N ALA A 92 -13.40 30.82 4.57
CA ALA A 92 -13.19 32.23 4.27
C ALA A 92 -13.95 33.17 5.23
N LEU A 93 -15.20 32.85 5.55
CA LEU A 93 -16.01 33.62 6.51
C LEU A 93 -15.40 33.62 7.92
N LEU A 94 -14.89 32.47 8.39
CA LEU A 94 -14.22 32.38 9.70
C LEU A 94 -12.94 33.22 9.75
N VAL A 95 -12.11 33.19 8.70
CA VAL A 95 -10.88 34.01 8.64
C VAL A 95 -11.21 35.50 8.66
N ILE A 96 -12.21 35.94 7.89
CA ILE A 96 -12.63 37.35 7.86
C ILE A 96 -13.19 37.76 9.22
N ALA A 97 -14.08 36.97 9.82
CA ALA A 97 -14.68 37.28 11.11
C ALA A 97 -13.61 37.36 12.22
N PHE A 98 -12.67 36.41 12.25
CA PHE A 98 -11.58 36.39 13.22
C PHE A 98 -10.61 37.56 13.00
N GLY A 99 -10.23 37.86 11.75
CA GLY A 99 -9.37 39.01 11.45
C GLY A 99 -9.99 40.35 11.86
N VAL A 100 -11.30 40.52 11.64
CA VAL A 100 -12.05 41.71 12.09
C VAL A 100 -12.13 41.77 13.61
N GLN A 101 -12.33 40.63 14.30
CA GLN A 101 -12.34 40.56 15.76
C GLN A 101 -11.00 40.96 16.37
N LEU A 102 -9.87 40.53 15.77
CA LEU A 102 -8.54 40.93 16.23
C LEU A 102 -8.27 42.42 16.02
N LEU A 103 -8.70 42.99 14.89
CA LEU A 103 -8.56 44.43 14.64
C LEU A 103 -9.42 45.29 15.57
N ARG A 104 -10.59 44.78 15.98
CA ARG A 104 -11.52 45.47 16.88
C ARG A 104 -11.23 45.24 18.35
N SER A 105 -10.35 44.31 18.70
CA SER A 105 -9.94 44.08 20.08
C SER A 105 -8.77 45.03 20.39
N PRO A 106 -9.01 46.20 21.03
CA PRO A 106 -7.91 46.92 21.66
C PRO A 106 -7.27 45.97 22.67
N ALA A 107 -5.93 45.90 22.69
CA ALA A 107 -5.16 45.00 23.55
C ALA A 107 -5.58 45.16 25.04
N GLY A 108 -6.54 44.34 25.46
CA GLY A 108 -7.01 44.24 26.83
C GLY A 108 -6.23 43.13 27.51
N VAL A 109 -5.26 43.53 28.32
CA VAL A 109 -4.46 42.67 29.20
C VAL A 109 -5.39 41.72 29.99
N PRO A 110 -5.06 40.43 30.17
CA PRO A 110 -5.85 39.56 31.03
C PRO A 110 -5.72 40.02 32.49
N SER A 111 -6.76 40.69 33.01
CA SER A 111 -6.94 40.92 34.43
C SER A 111 -7.52 39.65 35.05
N SER A 112 -6.64 38.87 35.70
CA SER A 112 -7.02 37.83 36.63
C SER A 112 -7.81 38.46 37.79
N GLY A 113 -9.14 38.44 37.68
CA GLY A 113 -10.07 38.87 38.73
C GLY A 113 -10.85 37.67 39.25
N THR A 114 -10.22 36.83 40.08
CA THR A 114 -10.93 35.82 40.87
C THR A 114 -11.68 36.54 42.00
N SER A 115 -12.93 36.94 41.76
CA SER A 115 -13.87 37.31 42.82
C SER A 115 -14.62 36.06 43.28
N MET A 116 -14.12 35.43 44.35
CA MET A 116 -14.83 34.36 45.04
C MET A 116 -15.96 34.96 45.88
N ASN A 117 -17.18 34.85 45.37
CA ASN A 117 -18.42 35.15 46.09
C ASN A 117 -18.91 33.88 46.79
N TYR A 118 -18.69 33.73 48.09
CA TYR A 118 -19.33 32.70 48.91
C TYR A 118 -20.58 33.29 49.56
N GLY A 119 -21.68 33.24 48.81
CA GLY A 119 -23.03 33.47 49.33
C GLY A 119 -23.43 32.34 50.26
N ALA A 120 -23.78 32.71 51.49
CA ALA A 120 -24.30 31.84 52.53
C ALA A 120 -25.56 31.09 52.07
N SER A 121 -25.60 29.79 52.36
CA SER A 121 -26.85 29.02 52.41
C SER A 121 -27.02 28.49 53.83
N SER A 122 -28.18 28.83 54.39
CA SER A 122 -28.71 28.42 55.68
C SER A 122 -29.21 26.97 55.66
N SER A 123 -28.92 26.16 56.69
CA SER A 123 -29.88 25.14 57.16
C SER A 123 -29.50 24.51 58.51
N SER A 124 -30.49 24.52 59.41
CA SER A 124 -30.81 23.59 60.52
C SER A 124 -29.82 23.29 61.65
N ASN A 125 -30.18 23.70 62.87
CA ASN A 125 -30.88 22.84 63.85
C ASN A 125 -31.65 23.67 64.88
#